data_AF-A0A310SP93-F1
#
_entry.id   AF-A0A310SP93-F1
#
_cell.length_a   1.000
_cell.length_b   1.000
_cell.length_c   1.000
_cell.angle_alpha   90.00
_cell.angle_beta   90.00
_cell.angle_gamma   90.00
#
_symmetry.space_group_name_H-M   'P 1'
#
loop_
_entity.id
_entity.type
_entity.pdbx_description
1 polymer ?
#
loop_
_entity_poly.entity_id
_entity_poly.type
_entity_poly.pdbx_seq_one_letter_code
_entity_poly.pdbx_strand_id
1 'polypeptide(L)'
;MNNLTDAHWFPLTSQGNIYSMTKLCSINGPNKVLVASLKRKIYSCEYHLMPNLHLRPLVKELLFTYIPSGAEIISIDAYNKSDSGDGFVIGITILKASTDTSVERYLNIYTEGAIDGEGDEGSSIEAIAQNCLMVELAYTPYHLYHTILAQQNTPNEVVWLLSGSDYKIHMIREDKLNHSYSESPIEKYFPELHDIHGIAIWINIYHYDNYNWDILSNGMNEDITLNGNETSDCILCSCIADINMDGQNEILLGTYGQEVLIFCFINNTWELIIRKLFDAPVHSICYMDITNDGIKELIVLTQRGVHILQVVIFI
;
A
#
# COMPACT_ATOMS: atom_id res chain seq x y z
N MET A 1 10.23 -22.97 15.79
CA MET A 1 11.31 -22.77 14.81
C MET A 1 11.11 -21.39 14.21
N ASN A 2 11.98 -20.43 14.51
CA ASN A 2 11.83 -19.07 13.98
C ASN A 2 12.41 -19.05 12.56
N ASN A 3 11.55 -19.22 11.56
CA ASN A 3 11.92 -19.23 10.14
C ASN A 3 11.98 -17.82 9.54
N LEU A 4 11.83 -16.76 10.34
CA LEU A 4 11.92 -15.37 9.89
C LEU A 4 13.17 -14.72 10.46
N THR A 5 14.09 -14.33 9.58
CA THR A 5 15.33 -13.64 9.94
C THR A 5 15.27 -12.18 9.49
N ASP A 6 15.64 -11.27 10.39
CA ASP A 6 15.77 -9.84 10.07
C ASP A 6 16.96 -9.65 9.10
N ALA A 7 16.66 -9.36 7.83
CA ALA A 7 17.65 -9.14 6.79
C ALA A 7 18.12 -7.68 6.76
N HIS A 8 17.20 -6.74 6.95
CA HIS A 8 17.51 -5.32 7.05
C HIS A 8 16.47 -4.58 7.88
N TRP A 9 16.90 -3.50 8.52
CA TRP A 9 16.03 -2.59 9.24
C TRP A 9 16.49 -1.15 9.03
N PHE A 10 15.55 -0.23 8.84
CA PHE A 10 15.84 1.19 8.88
C PHE A 10 14.80 1.97 9.69
N PRO A 11 15.25 2.95 10.50
CA PRO A 11 14.36 3.77 11.30
C PRO A 11 13.65 4.83 10.45
N LEU A 12 12.41 5.13 10.81
CA LEU A 12 11.73 6.33 10.35
C LEU A 12 12.05 7.51 11.25
N THR A 13 12.23 8.69 10.67
CA THR A 13 12.49 9.92 11.43
C THR A 13 11.24 10.48 12.13
N SER A 14 10.06 10.04 11.71
CA SER A 14 8.80 10.25 12.39
C SER A 14 7.89 9.05 12.14
N GLN A 15 6.91 8.81 13.02
CA GLN A 15 6.01 7.68 12.88
C GLN A 15 5.24 7.73 11.56
N GLY A 16 4.96 6.57 10.97
CA GLY A 16 3.91 6.40 9.98
C GLY A 16 2.58 6.01 10.63
N ASN A 17 1.61 5.61 9.81
CA ASN A 17 0.33 5.03 10.20
C ASN A 17 0.04 3.78 9.31
N ILE A 18 -1.16 3.22 9.41
CA ILE A 18 -1.57 2.01 8.66
C ILE A 18 -1.67 2.21 7.12
N TYR A 19 -1.67 3.45 6.63
CA TYR A 19 -1.74 3.81 5.21
C TYR A 19 -0.42 4.40 4.67
N SER A 20 0.68 4.21 5.39
CA SER A 20 1.96 4.87 5.11
C SER A 20 2.92 4.05 4.25
N MET A 21 2.51 2.90 3.72
CA MET A 21 3.37 2.03 2.92
C MET A 21 2.66 1.62 1.62
N THR A 22 3.36 1.74 0.49
CA THR A 22 2.90 1.20 -0.80
C THR A 22 4.07 0.57 -1.56
N LYS A 23 3.76 -0.36 -2.47
CA LYS A 23 4.73 -1.11 -3.26
C LYS A 23 4.80 -0.55 -4.69
N LEU A 24 6.00 -0.53 -5.25
CA LEU A 24 6.25 -0.24 -6.65
C LEU A 24 6.84 -1.50 -7.28
N CYS A 25 6.00 -2.20 -8.02
CA CYS A 25 6.41 -3.39 -8.76
C CYS A 25 6.85 -2.99 -10.17
N SER A 26 8.16 -3.09 -10.42
CA SER A 26 8.75 -2.76 -11.71
C SER A 26 8.68 -3.95 -12.65
N ILE A 27 8.58 -3.70 -13.96
CA ILE A 27 8.54 -4.77 -14.97
C ILE A 27 9.96 -5.21 -15.33
N ASN A 28 10.88 -4.25 -15.46
CA ASN A 28 12.25 -4.50 -15.95
C ASN A 28 13.34 -4.06 -14.96
N GLY A 29 12.97 -3.40 -13.86
CA GLY A 29 13.88 -2.85 -12.87
C GLY A 29 13.63 -3.44 -11.47
N PRO A 30 14.31 -2.90 -10.44
CA PRO A 30 14.15 -3.40 -9.09
C PRO A 30 12.81 -2.95 -8.51
N ASN A 31 12.13 -3.89 -7.87
CA ASN A 31 11.00 -3.63 -7.00
C ASN A 31 11.40 -2.71 -5.83
N LYS A 32 10.46 -1.85 -5.43
CA LYS A 32 10.69 -0.86 -4.37
C LYS A 32 9.50 -0.78 -3.44
N VAL A 33 9.75 -0.31 -2.23
CA VAL A 33 8.69 0.10 -1.30
C VAL A 33 8.83 1.58 -1.01
N LEU A 34 7.71 2.30 -1.07
CA LEU A 34 7.62 3.66 -0.59
C LEU A 34 7.02 3.67 0.81
N VAL A 35 7.68 4.38 1.71
CA VAL A 35 7.22 4.57 3.09
C VAL A 35 7.14 6.05 3.40
N ALA A 36 5.93 6.53 3.63
CA ALA A 36 5.68 7.87 4.12
C ALA A 36 5.79 7.91 5.65
N SER A 37 6.15 9.08 6.17
CA SER A 37 6.09 9.40 7.58
C SER A 37 5.17 10.61 7.77
N LEU A 38 4.57 10.74 8.96
CA LEU A 38 3.63 11.83 9.23
C LEU A 38 4.25 13.20 8.92
N LYS A 39 5.53 13.43 9.26
CA LYS A 39 6.21 14.71 9.01
C LYS A 39 6.82 14.77 7.62
N ARG A 40 6.00 14.63 6.58
CA ARG A 40 6.27 14.84 5.13
C ARG A 40 7.38 14.01 4.46
N LYS A 41 8.20 13.27 5.21
CA LYS A 41 9.31 12.53 4.60
C LYS A 41 8.80 11.23 4.01
N ILE A 42 9.21 10.96 2.78
CA ILE A 42 8.92 9.75 2.04
C ILE A 42 10.25 9.08 1.72
N TYR A 43 10.34 7.79 2.00
CA TYR A 43 11.52 6.98 1.75
C TYR A 43 11.22 5.96 0.66
N SER A 44 12.14 5.79 -0.27
CA SER A 44 12.19 4.62 -1.12
C SER A 44 13.17 3.62 -0.54
N CYS A 45 12.76 2.36 -0.45
CA CYS A 45 13.61 1.24 -0.10
C CYS A 45 13.67 0.26 -1.27
N GLU A 46 14.88 -0.14 -1.62
CA GLU A 46 15.15 -1.13 -2.66
C GLU A 46 16.44 -1.89 -2.34
N TYR A 47 16.73 -2.95 -3.10
CA TYR A 47 18.00 -3.65 -3.05
C TYR A 47 18.73 -3.55 -4.38
N HIS A 48 20.04 -3.34 -4.29
CA HIS A 48 20.92 -3.38 -5.45
C HIS A 48 21.85 -4.58 -5.36
N LEU A 49 21.88 -5.38 -6.44
CA LEU A 49 22.88 -6.41 -6.63
C LEU A 49 24.21 -5.75 -7.02
N MET A 50 25.17 -5.81 -6.12
CA MET A 50 26.51 -5.29 -6.38
C MET A 50 27.30 -6.25 -7.29
N PRO A 51 28.36 -5.80 -8.00
CA PRO A 51 29.16 -6.65 -8.89
C PRO A 51 29.81 -7.86 -8.22
N ASN A 52 29.97 -7.83 -6.89
CA ASN A 52 30.46 -8.95 -6.08
C ASN A 52 29.35 -9.93 -5.66
N LEU A 53 28.17 -9.86 -6.30
CA LEU A 53 26.97 -10.66 -6.02
C LEU A 53 26.41 -10.47 -4.59
N HIS A 54 26.73 -9.35 -3.94
CA HIS A 54 26.18 -9.00 -2.64
C HIS A 54 24.97 -8.07 -2.82
N LEU A 55 23.84 -8.41 -2.20
CA LEU A 55 22.67 -7.55 -2.15
C LEU A 55 22.88 -6.45 -1.11
N ARG A 56 22.78 -5.19 -1.52
CA ARG A 56 22.89 -4.04 -0.63
C ARG A 56 21.55 -3.34 -0.54
N PRO A 57 20.98 -3.20 0.68
CA PRO A 57 19.80 -2.36 0.83
C PRO A 57 20.17 -0.90 0.60
N LEU A 58 19.30 -0.21 -0.15
CA LEU A 58 19.38 1.22 -0.40
C LEU A 58 18.10 1.87 0.09
N VAL A 59 18.25 2.83 0.99
CA VAL A 59 17.15 3.67 1.48
C VAL A 59 17.45 5.09 1.10
N LYS A 60 16.53 5.71 0.36
CA LYS A 60 16.66 7.08 -0.14
C LYS A 60 15.47 7.92 0.30
N GLU A 61 15.74 9.09 0.88
CA GLU A 61 14.70 10.10 1.12
C GLU A 61 14.33 10.76 -0.22
N LEU A 62 13.05 10.74 -0.57
CA LEU A 62 12.51 11.34 -1.78
C LEU A 62 11.82 12.67 -1.45
N LEU A 63 12.03 13.66 -2.31
CA LEU A 63 11.45 14.99 -2.17
C LEU A 63 10.31 15.17 -3.18
N PHE A 64 9.08 15.01 -2.69
CA PHE A 64 7.86 15.29 -3.45
C PHE A 64 7.55 16.79 -3.42
N THR A 65 7.34 17.38 -4.60
CA THR A 65 6.93 18.77 -4.74
C THR A 65 5.52 18.96 -4.20
N TYR A 66 5.15 20.20 -3.87
CA TYR A 66 3.80 20.55 -3.39
C TYR A 66 3.33 19.85 -2.10
N ILE A 67 4.26 19.34 -1.28
CA ILE A 67 4.01 18.99 0.12
C ILE A 67 4.55 20.12 1.01
N PRO A 68 3.70 21.08 1.44
CA PRO A 68 4.16 22.26 2.16
C PRO A 68 4.75 21.92 3.53
N SER A 69 5.58 22.83 4.05
CA SER A 69 6.07 22.71 5.43
C SER A 69 4.91 22.75 6.42
N GLY A 70 4.94 21.86 7.41
CA GLY A 70 3.86 21.71 8.39
C GLY A 70 2.68 20.85 7.92
N ALA A 71 2.71 20.32 6.68
CA ALA A 71 1.75 19.30 6.26
C ALA A 71 2.05 17.93 6.89
N GLU A 72 0.99 17.19 7.15
CA GLU A 72 1.01 15.79 7.55
C GLU A 72 0.56 14.90 6.39
N ILE A 73 1.30 13.83 6.12
CA ILE A 73 0.88 12.81 5.14
C ILE A 73 -0.10 11.87 5.83
N ILE A 74 -1.27 11.66 5.23
CA ILE A 74 -2.32 10.81 5.79
C ILE A 74 -2.30 9.41 5.17
N SER A 75 -2.24 9.32 3.85
CA SER A 75 -2.11 8.05 3.12
C SER A 75 -1.28 8.22 1.85
N ILE A 76 -0.61 7.13 1.46
CA ILE A 76 0.12 7.00 0.20
C ILE A 76 -0.29 5.71 -0.48
N ASP A 77 -0.54 5.78 -1.77
CA ASP A 77 -0.78 4.60 -2.59
C ASP A 77 -0.23 4.81 -4.01
N ALA A 78 0.06 3.73 -4.72
CA ALA A 78 0.72 3.79 -6.01
C ALA A 78 0.38 2.60 -6.90
N TYR A 79 0.40 2.84 -8.20
CA TYR A 79 0.22 1.82 -9.22
C TYR A 79 1.12 2.06 -10.43
N ASN A 80 1.34 1.03 -11.24
CA ASN A 80 2.01 1.16 -12.53
C ASN A 80 0.96 1.24 -13.64
N LYS A 81 0.95 2.32 -14.42
CA LYS A 81 0.01 2.51 -15.55
C LYS A 81 0.49 1.89 -16.86
N SER A 82 1.75 1.44 -16.91
CA SER A 82 2.39 0.91 -18.12
C SER A 82 2.51 -0.60 -18.04
N ASP A 83 2.17 -1.28 -19.14
CA ASP A 83 2.32 -2.73 -19.28
C ASP A 83 3.72 -3.15 -19.76
N SER A 84 4.55 -2.19 -20.16
CA SER A 84 5.86 -2.45 -20.79
C SER A 84 7.04 -1.76 -20.11
N GLY A 85 6.78 -0.94 -19.09
CA GLY A 85 7.81 -0.23 -18.34
C GLY A 85 7.30 0.35 -17.04
N ASP A 86 8.07 1.28 -16.47
CA ASP A 86 7.81 1.86 -15.15
C ASP A 86 7.06 3.17 -15.28
N GLY A 87 5.75 3.09 -15.56
CA GLY A 87 4.85 4.24 -15.64
C GLY A 87 4.15 4.49 -14.32
N PHE A 88 4.89 4.66 -13.22
CA PHE A 88 4.28 4.76 -11.90
C PHE A 88 3.44 6.03 -11.73
N VAL A 89 2.33 5.88 -11.03
CA VAL A 89 1.47 6.96 -10.55
C VAL A 89 1.37 6.82 -9.04
N ILE A 90 1.65 7.90 -8.31
CA ILE A 90 1.69 7.90 -6.85
C ILE A 90 0.68 8.93 -6.35
N GLY A 91 -0.29 8.49 -5.56
CA GLY A 91 -1.23 9.36 -4.88
C GLY A 91 -0.83 9.55 -3.42
N ILE A 92 -0.84 10.78 -2.94
CA ILE A 92 -0.51 11.14 -1.55
C ILE A 92 -1.58 12.08 -1.04
N THR A 93 -2.26 11.72 0.04
CA THR A 93 -3.17 12.63 0.73
C THR A 93 -2.44 13.38 1.83
N ILE A 94 -2.69 14.68 1.91
CA ILE A 94 -2.04 15.57 2.89
C ILE A 94 -3.06 16.44 3.62
N LEU A 95 -2.71 16.75 4.87
CA LEU A 95 -3.46 17.67 5.73
C LEU A 95 -2.51 18.74 6.24
N LYS A 96 -2.88 20.02 6.11
CA LYS A 96 -2.11 21.14 6.65
C LYS A 96 -3.01 22.01 7.51
N ALA A 97 -2.73 22.04 8.81
CA ALA A 97 -3.36 22.98 9.72
C ALA A 97 -2.82 24.40 9.46
N SER A 98 -3.71 25.36 9.26
CA SER A 98 -3.37 26.78 9.21
C SER A 98 -3.42 27.41 10.61
N THR A 99 -2.87 28.61 10.75
CA THR A 99 -2.92 29.38 12.00
C THR A 99 -4.34 29.82 12.37
N ASP A 100 -5.24 29.88 11.38
CA ASP A 100 -6.56 30.51 11.49
C ASP A 100 -7.67 29.47 11.65
N THR A 101 -7.35 28.29 12.20
CA THR A 101 -8.22 27.10 12.37
C THR A 101 -8.72 26.45 11.08
N SER A 102 -8.42 27.00 9.90
CA SER A 102 -8.68 26.32 8.64
C SER A 102 -7.69 25.17 8.45
N VAL A 103 -8.15 24.08 7.86
CA VAL A 103 -7.32 22.92 7.55
C VAL A 103 -7.40 22.72 6.04
N GLU A 104 -6.27 22.84 5.37
CA GLU A 104 -6.15 22.59 3.93
C GLU A 104 -5.92 21.09 3.72
N ARG A 105 -6.60 20.51 2.73
CA ARG A 105 -6.62 19.06 2.51
C ARG A 105 -6.51 18.81 1.02
N TYR A 106 -5.55 17.99 0.62
CA TYR A 106 -5.29 17.73 -0.79
C TYR A 106 -5.04 16.25 -1.03
N LEU A 107 -5.44 15.77 -2.20
CA LEU A 107 -4.87 14.60 -2.85
C LEU A 107 -3.90 15.10 -3.92
N ASN A 108 -2.61 14.81 -3.73
CA ASN A 108 -1.57 15.07 -4.70
C ASN A 108 -1.32 13.80 -5.51
N ILE A 109 -1.40 13.89 -6.83
CA ILE A 109 -1.18 12.77 -7.75
C ILE A 109 0.05 13.09 -8.59
N TYR A 110 1.06 12.23 -8.45
CA TYR A 110 2.35 12.36 -9.11
C TYR A 110 2.44 11.36 -10.26
N THR A 111 2.85 11.84 -11.44
CA THR A 111 2.95 11.02 -12.65
C THR A 111 4.26 11.30 -13.37
N GLU A 112 4.76 10.34 -14.13
CA GLU A 112 5.86 10.61 -15.05
C GLU A 112 5.48 11.72 -16.06
N GLY A 113 6.33 12.74 -16.17
CA GLY A 113 6.14 13.85 -17.12
C GLY A 113 6.37 13.39 -18.56
N ALA A 114 5.77 14.10 -19.53
CA ALA A 114 6.07 13.85 -20.94
C ALA A 114 7.55 14.14 -21.22
N ILE A 115 8.27 13.14 -21.74
CA ILE A 115 9.69 13.26 -22.07
C ILE A 115 9.82 14.09 -23.35
N ASP A 116 10.16 15.37 -23.22
CA ASP A 116 10.58 16.19 -24.36
C ASP A 116 12.04 15.87 -24.72
N GLY A 117 12.23 14.84 -25.55
CA GLY A 117 13.48 14.65 -26.31
C GLY A 117 14.48 13.62 -25.75
N GLU A 118 15.29 13.11 -26.67
CA GLU A 118 16.25 12.02 -26.53
C GLU A 118 17.20 12.17 -25.33
N GLY A 119 16.89 11.49 -24.24
CA GLY A 119 17.77 11.29 -23.11
C GLY A 119 17.42 9.99 -22.41
N ASP A 120 18.41 9.11 -22.28
CA ASP A 120 18.37 7.81 -21.58
C ASP A 120 18.31 7.98 -20.04
N GLU A 121 17.72 9.10 -19.56
CA GLU A 121 17.42 9.30 -18.15
C GLU A 121 16.05 8.66 -17.87
N GLY A 122 16.05 7.33 -17.75
CA GLY A 122 14.85 6.53 -17.53
C GLY A 122 14.01 7.03 -16.35
N SER A 123 12.69 6.82 -16.47
CA SER A 123 11.64 6.97 -15.44
C SER A 123 12.17 6.79 -14.02
N SER A 124 12.60 7.89 -13.40
CA SER A 124 13.07 7.89 -12.02
C SER A 124 11.95 8.40 -11.12
N ILE A 125 11.85 7.83 -9.91
CA ILE A 125 10.83 8.27 -8.94
C ILE A 125 11.04 9.75 -8.60
N GLU A 126 12.27 10.24 -8.65
CA GLU A 126 12.61 11.64 -8.47
C GLU A 126 11.94 12.53 -9.52
N ALA A 127 11.90 12.10 -10.78
CA ALA A 127 11.21 12.82 -11.85
C ALA A 127 9.69 12.81 -11.64
N ILE A 128 9.11 11.65 -11.28
CA ILE A 128 7.69 11.53 -10.93
C ILE A 128 7.34 12.48 -9.77
N ALA A 129 8.19 12.54 -8.75
CA ALA A 129 8.00 13.39 -7.57
C ALA A 129 8.01 14.90 -7.87
N GLN A 130 8.41 15.32 -9.08
CA GLN A 130 8.34 16.73 -9.50
C GLN A 130 7.02 17.10 -10.21
N ASN A 131 6.33 16.14 -10.82
CA ASN A 131 5.16 16.38 -11.67
C ASN A 131 3.86 16.02 -10.94
N CYS A 132 3.28 17.01 -10.27
CA CYS A 132 2.14 16.87 -9.37
C CYS A 132 0.88 17.56 -9.91
N LEU A 133 -0.25 16.87 -9.85
CA LEU A 133 -1.59 17.43 -9.97
C LEU A 133 -2.27 17.36 -8.60
N MET A 134 -2.88 18.47 -8.17
CA MET A 134 -3.51 18.59 -6.85
C MET A 134 -5.02 18.60 -6.98
N VAL A 135 -5.70 17.84 -6.11
CA VAL A 135 -7.15 17.85 -5.94
C VAL A 135 -7.45 18.36 -4.53
N GLU A 136 -8.14 19.49 -4.43
CA GLU A 136 -8.59 20.02 -3.14
C GLU A 136 -9.74 19.19 -2.59
N LEU A 137 -9.69 18.87 -1.29
CA LEU A 137 -10.65 18.01 -0.61
C LEU A 137 -11.48 18.81 0.39
N ALA A 138 -12.80 18.65 0.32
CA ALA A 138 -13.73 19.27 1.27
C ALA A 138 -13.87 18.49 2.59
N TYR A 139 -13.21 17.33 2.70
CA TYR A 139 -13.31 16.37 3.80
C TYR A 139 -11.91 15.91 4.24
N THR A 140 -11.79 15.37 5.45
CA THR A 140 -10.54 14.77 5.93
C THR A 140 -10.34 13.39 5.28
N PRO A 141 -9.26 13.19 4.50
CA PRO A 141 -9.00 11.91 3.85
C PRO A 141 -8.56 10.86 4.88
N TYR A 142 -8.87 9.59 4.60
CA TYR A 142 -8.36 8.43 5.32
C TYR A 142 -7.65 7.50 4.32
N HIS A 143 -8.24 6.35 4.02
CA HIS A 143 -7.63 5.37 3.12
C HIS A 143 -7.74 5.83 1.66
N LEU A 144 -6.59 5.94 0.99
CA LEU A 144 -6.46 6.13 -0.45
C LEU A 144 -6.17 4.76 -1.07
N TYR A 145 -6.95 4.38 -2.08
CA TYR A 145 -6.82 3.09 -2.75
C TYR A 145 -7.07 3.24 -4.25
N HIS A 146 -6.15 2.78 -5.09
CA HIS A 146 -6.39 2.67 -6.52
C HIS A 146 -7.13 1.38 -6.88
N THR A 147 -8.01 1.44 -7.87
CA THR A 147 -8.63 0.23 -8.43
C THR A 147 -8.81 0.36 -9.93
N ILE A 148 -8.97 -0.77 -10.60
CA ILE A 148 -9.35 -0.81 -12.00
C ILE A 148 -10.86 -0.64 -12.09
N LEU A 149 -11.30 0.16 -13.05
CA LEU A 149 -12.68 0.34 -13.42
C LEU A 149 -12.89 -0.41 -14.74
N ALA A 150 -13.36 -1.66 -14.61
CA ALA A 150 -13.63 -2.53 -15.75
C ALA A 150 -14.88 -2.03 -16.50
N GLN A 151 -14.74 -1.72 -17.79
CA GLN A 151 -15.82 -1.27 -18.64
C GLN A 151 -15.96 -2.17 -19.86
N GLN A 152 -17.18 -2.48 -20.26
CA GLN A 152 -17.42 -3.22 -21.50
C GLN A 152 -17.13 -2.29 -22.69
N ASN A 153 -16.15 -2.66 -23.52
CA ASN A 153 -15.77 -2.01 -24.79
C ASN A 153 -14.90 -0.74 -24.70
N THR A 154 -14.37 -0.39 -23.54
CA THR A 154 -13.33 0.65 -23.41
C THR A 154 -12.13 0.08 -22.66
N PRO A 155 -10.91 0.62 -22.87
CA PRO A 155 -9.76 0.20 -22.08
C PRO A 155 -10.05 0.39 -20.59
N ASN A 156 -9.50 -0.52 -19.79
CA ASN A 156 -9.51 -0.41 -18.34
C ASN A 156 -8.92 0.93 -17.93
N GLU A 157 -9.60 1.59 -17.00
CA GLU A 157 -9.18 2.84 -16.42
C GLU A 157 -8.81 2.60 -14.96
N VAL A 158 -7.73 3.20 -14.48
CA VAL A 158 -7.42 3.18 -13.04
C VAL A 158 -8.03 4.43 -12.41
N VAL A 159 -8.77 4.24 -11.33
CA VAL A 159 -9.41 5.30 -10.56
C VAL A 159 -8.93 5.27 -9.11
N TRP A 160 -8.95 6.42 -8.46
CA TRP A 160 -8.67 6.52 -7.03
C TRP A 160 -9.97 6.47 -6.25
N LEU A 161 -10.00 5.66 -5.20
CA LEU A 161 -11.04 5.65 -4.18
C LEU A 161 -10.47 6.25 -2.90
N LEU A 162 -11.20 7.18 -2.30
CA LEU A 162 -10.76 7.90 -1.13
C LEU A 162 -11.86 7.91 -0.07
N SER A 163 -11.59 7.33 1.09
CA SER A 163 -12.52 7.41 2.24
C SER A 163 -12.42 8.79 2.90
N GLY A 164 -13.57 9.43 3.12
CA GLY A 164 -13.69 10.74 3.74
C GLY A 164 -14.32 10.73 5.14
N SER A 165 -14.03 11.78 5.93
CA SER A 165 -14.67 12.03 7.23
C SER A 165 -16.17 12.31 7.17
N ASP A 166 -16.72 12.50 5.98
CA ASP A 166 -18.14 12.72 5.69
C ASP A 166 -18.92 11.42 5.45
N TYR A 167 -18.31 10.27 5.78
CA TYR A 167 -18.88 8.92 5.65
C TYR A 167 -19.18 8.57 4.19
N LYS A 168 -18.31 8.97 3.27
CA LYS A 168 -18.40 8.63 1.85
C LYS A 168 -17.08 8.05 1.34
N ILE A 169 -17.19 7.28 0.26
CA ILE A 169 -16.05 6.94 -0.60
C ILE A 169 -16.16 7.79 -1.86
N HIS A 170 -15.13 8.58 -2.13
CA HIS A 170 -15.04 9.46 -3.28
C HIS A 170 -14.24 8.78 -4.37
N MET A 171 -14.78 8.76 -5.59
CA MET A 171 -14.08 8.24 -6.77
C MET A 171 -13.48 9.40 -7.55
N ILE A 172 -12.15 9.45 -7.64
CA ILE A 172 -11.40 10.51 -8.31
C ILE A 172 -10.82 9.94 -9.61
N ARG A 173 -11.12 10.60 -10.72
CA ARG A 173 -10.80 10.16 -12.09
C ARG A 173 -9.93 11.17 -12.80
N GLU A 174 -9.10 10.68 -13.71
CA GLU A 174 -8.28 11.50 -14.59
C GLU A 174 -9.14 12.12 -15.69
N ASP A 175 -9.15 13.44 -15.77
CA ASP A 175 -9.63 14.18 -16.94
C ASP A 175 -8.46 14.45 -17.88
N LYS A 176 -8.30 13.55 -18.85
CA LYS A 176 -7.22 13.61 -19.86
C LYS A 176 -7.31 14.83 -20.77
N LEU A 177 -8.49 15.43 -20.94
CA LEU A 177 -8.67 16.60 -21.80
C LEU A 177 -8.17 17.88 -21.10
N ASN A 178 -8.43 17.97 -19.80
CA ASN A 178 -8.05 19.13 -19.00
C ASN A 178 -6.75 18.94 -18.20
N HIS A 179 -6.08 17.78 -18.36
CA HIS A 179 -4.88 17.42 -17.61
C HIS A 179 -5.05 17.61 -16.10
N SER A 180 -6.16 17.11 -15.57
CA SER A 180 -6.54 17.29 -14.16
C SER A 180 -7.18 16.03 -13.59
N TYR A 181 -7.41 16.01 -12.28
CA TYR A 181 -8.19 14.98 -11.62
C TYR A 181 -9.43 15.60 -10.99
N SER A 182 -10.57 14.91 -11.10
CA SER A 182 -11.83 15.39 -10.56
C SER A 182 -12.67 14.25 -9.98
N GLU A 183 -13.50 14.59 -9.01
CA GLU A 183 -14.44 13.66 -8.41
C GLU A 183 -15.54 13.28 -9.41
N SER A 184 -15.93 12.02 -9.40
CA SER A 184 -16.98 11.46 -10.25
C SER A 184 -17.96 10.61 -9.42
N PRO A 185 -19.25 10.54 -9.82
CA PRO A 185 -20.26 9.74 -9.12
C PRO A 185 -19.89 8.25 -9.06
N ILE A 186 -19.93 7.68 -7.85
CA ILE A 186 -19.51 6.30 -7.58
C ILE A 186 -20.60 5.26 -7.84
N GLU A 187 -21.88 5.67 -7.76
CA GLU A 187 -23.08 4.82 -7.76
C GLU A 187 -23.18 3.92 -8.99
N LYS A 188 -22.68 4.43 -10.12
CA LYS A 188 -22.70 3.70 -11.39
C LYS A 188 -21.72 2.53 -11.40
N TYR A 189 -20.61 2.64 -10.69
CA TYR A 189 -19.47 1.73 -10.81
C TYR A 189 -19.24 0.88 -9.57
N PHE A 190 -19.48 1.44 -8.39
CA PHE A 190 -19.41 0.75 -7.09
C PHE A 190 -20.63 1.13 -6.25
N PRO A 191 -21.85 0.68 -6.63
CA PRO A 191 -23.08 1.00 -5.90
C PRO A 191 -23.02 0.59 -4.42
N GLU A 192 -22.29 -0.48 -4.10
CA GLU A 192 -22.06 -0.97 -2.75
C GLU A 192 -21.24 -0.01 -1.87
N LEU A 193 -20.48 0.91 -2.47
CA LEU A 193 -19.65 1.89 -1.75
C LEU A 193 -20.35 3.25 -1.57
N HIS A 194 -21.53 3.44 -2.17
CA HIS A 194 -22.24 4.71 -2.13
C HIS A 194 -22.80 5.06 -0.74
N ASP A 195 -23.37 4.07 -0.04
CA ASP A 195 -24.12 4.28 1.22
C ASP A 195 -23.43 3.57 2.40
N ILE A 196 -22.18 3.96 2.64
CA ILE A 196 -21.44 3.51 3.81
C ILE A 196 -21.83 4.36 5.03
N HIS A 197 -22.24 3.72 6.12
CA HIS A 197 -22.72 4.42 7.32
C HIS A 197 -21.59 4.73 8.32
N GLY A 198 -20.37 4.96 7.81
CA GLY A 198 -19.18 5.18 8.63
C GLY A 198 -17.92 5.43 7.81
N ILE A 199 -16.80 5.61 8.49
CA ILE A 199 -15.49 5.81 7.85
C ILE A 199 -14.95 4.44 7.43
N ALA A 200 -14.71 4.25 6.13
CA ALA A 200 -14.09 3.04 5.61
C ALA A 200 -12.59 3.07 5.93
N ILE A 201 -12.19 2.32 6.96
CA ILE A 201 -10.79 2.20 7.38
C ILE A 201 -9.95 1.32 6.45
N TRP A 202 -10.58 0.56 5.56
CA TRP A 202 -9.89 -0.26 4.57
C TRP A 202 -10.78 -0.46 3.34
N ILE A 203 -10.17 -0.44 2.17
CA ILE A 203 -10.82 -0.67 0.88
C ILE A 203 -9.94 -1.66 0.14
N ASN A 204 -10.54 -2.75 -0.35
CA ASN A 204 -9.85 -3.69 -1.21
C ASN A 204 -10.87 -4.21 -2.22
N ILE A 205 -10.58 -4.02 -3.50
CA ILE A 205 -11.47 -4.38 -4.60
C ILE A 205 -10.79 -5.46 -5.41
N TYR A 206 -11.50 -6.56 -5.60
CA TYR A 206 -11.05 -7.68 -6.39
C TYR A 206 -12.07 -7.95 -7.51
N HIS A 207 -11.58 -8.01 -8.74
CA HIS A 207 -12.39 -8.33 -9.91
C HIS A 207 -12.32 -9.82 -10.21
N TYR A 208 -13.48 -10.44 -10.40
CA TYR A 208 -13.59 -11.87 -10.67
C TYR A 208 -14.09 -12.10 -12.09
N ASP A 209 -13.34 -12.89 -12.86
CA ASP A 209 -13.74 -13.27 -14.23
C ASP A 209 -14.87 -14.33 -14.24
N ASN A 210 -15.03 -15.08 -13.14
CA ASN A 210 -15.99 -16.18 -13.00
C ASN A 210 -16.79 -16.08 -11.69
N TYR A 211 -18.12 -16.21 -11.77
CA TYR A 211 -19.08 -16.10 -10.66
C TYR A 211 -19.08 -17.28 -9.66
N ASN A 212 -18.05 -18.11 -9.62
CA ASN A 212 -18.05 -19.38 -8.88
C ASN A 212 -17.52 -19.26 -7.44
N TRP A 213 -17.73 -18.13 -6.77
CA TRP A 213 -17.30 -17.98 -5.38
C TRP A 213 -18.44 -18.11 -4.39
N ASP A 214 -18.10 -18.79 -3.30
CA ASP A 214 -18.88 -19.02 -2.11
C ASP A 214 -19.56 -17.76 -1.59
N ILE A 215 -18.84 -16.62 -1.57
CA ILE A 215 -19.36 -15.34 -1.06
C ILE A 215 -20.57 -14.83 -1.87
N LEU A 216 -20.63 -15.08 -3.19
CA LEU A 216 -21.77 -14.67 -4.01
C LEU A 216 -22.99 -15.59 -3.81
N SER A 217 -22.77 -16.86 -3.49
CA SER A 217 -23.84 -17.84 -3.25
C SER A 217 -24.34 -17.86 -1.80
N ASN A 218 -23.43 -17.73 -0.84
CA ASN A 218 -23.66 -17.91 0.60
C ASN A 218 -23.54 -16.59 1.39
N GLY A 219 -23.07 -15.50 0.77
CA GLY A 219 -22.89 -14.21 1.45
C GLY A 219 -21.77 -14.25 2.49
N MET A 220 -21.97 -13.58 3.62
CA MET A 220 -21.09 -13.63 4.80
C MET A 220 -21.56 -14.65 5.84
N ASN A 221 -22.34 -15.68 5.44
CA ASN A 221 -22.91 -16.65 6.39
C ASN A 221 -21.97 -17.81 6.74
N GLU A 222 -20.88 -17.98 6.00
CA GLU A 222 -19.85 -18.98 6.26
C GLU A 222 -18.54 -18.29 6.64
N ASP A 223 -18.47 -17.81 7.88
CA ASP A 223 -17.26 -17.24 8.45
C ASP A 223 -16.38 -18.30 9.10
N ILE A 224 -15.06 -18.10 9.05
CA ILE A 224 -14.09 -18.95 9.74
C ILE A 224 -13.48 -18.15 10.89
N THR A 225 -13.64 -18.64 12.11
CA THR A 225 -12.98 -18.06 13.28
C THR A 225 -11.54 -18.56 13.35
N LEU A 226 -10.58 -17.63 13.42
CA LEU A 226 -9.18 -17.96 13.66
C LEU A 226 -8.99 -18.32 15.14
N ASN A 227 -8.52 -19.55 15.41
CA ASN A 227 -8.33 -20.03 16.77
C ASN A 227 -7.05 -19.46 17.37
N GLY A 228 -7.16 -18.30 18.01
CA GLY A 228 -6.11 -17.70 18.84
C GLY A 228 -6.51 -17.77 20.31
N ASN A 229 -5.93 -18.69 21.08
CA ASN A 229 -6.06 -18.67 22.53
C ASN A 229 -5.40 -17.38 23.04
N GLU A 230 -6.24 -16.45 23.49
CA GLU A 230 -5.89 -15.20 24.15
C GLU A 230 -5.03 -14.22 23.33
N THR A 231 -5.67 -13.13 22.86
CA THR A 231 -5.21 -11.74 23.04
C THR A 231 -6.23 -10.79 22.39
N SER A 232 -6.88 -9.96 23.21
CA SER A 232 -7.76 -8.86 22.78
C SER A 232 -6.93 -7.68 22.25
N ASP A 233 -6.09 -7.93 21.25
CA ASP A 233 -5.25 -6.90 20.64
C ASP A 233 -5.91 -6.37 19.37
N CYS A 234 -5.66 -5.11 19.05
CA CYS A 234 -6.21 -4.48 17.86
C CYS A 234 -5.42 -4.93 16.63
N ILE A 235 -6.09 -5.60 15.70
CA ILE A 235 -5.53 -5.91 14.38
C ILE A 235 -5.49 -4.62 13.55
N LEU A 236 -4.31 -4.27 13.05
CA LEU A 236 -4.08 -3.04 12.29
C LEU A 236 -3.93 -3.29 10.79
N CYS A 237 -3.40 -4.46 10.42
CA CYS A 237 -3.22 -4.85 9.03
C CYS A 237 -3.24 -6.37 8.87
N SER A 238 -3.52 -6.85 7.66
CA SER A 238 -3.42 -8.26 7.30
C SER A 238 -2.63 -8.45 6.01
N CYS A 239 -2.02 -9.61 5.85
CA CYS A 239 -1.33 -10.01 4.64
C CYS A 239 -1.57 -11.51 4.39
N ILE A 240 -1.78 -11.88 3.13
CA ILE A 240 -1.91 -13.27 2.69
C ILE A 240 -0.63 -13.61 1.94
N ALA A 241 0.09 -14.61 2.43
CA ALA A 241 1.41 -14.94 1.93
C ALA A 241 1.75 -16.40 2.21
N ASP A 242 2.27 -17.10 1.21
CA ASP A 242 2.96 -18.38 1.38
C ASP A 242 4.36 -18.11 1.91
N ILE A 243 4.47 -18.00 3.23
CA ILE A 243 5.70 -17.70 3.96
C ILE A 243 6.57 -18.95 4.05
N ASN A 244 5.99 -20.14 4.16
CA ASN A 244 6.78 -21.37 4.31
C ASN A 244 7.19 -22.00 2.96
N MET A 245 6.70 -21.46 1.85
CA MET A 245 6.91 -21.91 0.46
C MET A 245 6.41 -23.33 0.18
N ASP A 246 5.33 -23.75 0.86
CA ASP A 246 4.69 -25.04 0.64
C ASP A 246 3.60 -25.01 -0.44
N GLY A 247 3.34 -23.82 -1.03
CA GLY A 247 2.32 -23.59 -2.05
C GLY A 247 0.94 -23.23 -1.48
N GLN A 248 0.78 -23.19 -0.15
CA GLN A 248 -0.44 -22.75 0.53
C GLN A 248 -0.19 -21.43 1.25
N ASN A 249 -1.11 -20.47 1.10
CA ASN A 249 -0.95 -19.19 1.75
C ASN A 249 -1.30 -19.26 3.25
N GLU A 250 -0.48 -18.61 4.07
CA GLU A 250 -0.80 -18.27 5.44
C GLU A 250 -1.57 -16.94 5.56
N ILE A 251 -2.23 -16.77 6.70
CA ILE A 251 -2.82 -15.49 7.12
C ILE A 251 -1.90 -14.84 8.15
N LEU A 252 -1.40 -13.65 7.82
CA LEU A 252 -0.57 -12.84 8.70
C LEU A 252 -1.38 -11.66 9.21
N LEU A 253 -1.38 -11.43 10.51
CA LEU A 253 -2.05 -10.31 11.15
C LEU A 253 -1.04 -9.48 11.94
N GLY A 254 -0.95 -8.19 11.62
CA GLY A 254 -0.15 -7.22 12.36
C GLY A 254 -0.99 -6.54 13.44
N THR A 255 -0.44 -6.43 14.64
CA THR A 255 -1.18 -5.96 15.82
C THR A 255 -0.61 -4.68 16.43
N TYR A 256 -1.46 -3.97 17.16
CA TYR A 256 -1.02 -2.81 17.94
C TYR A 256 -0.07 -3.20 19.08
N GLY A 257 -0.24 -4.38 19.68
CA GLY A 257 0.64 -4.98 20.68
C GLY A 257 1.98 -5.50 20.15
N GLN A 258 2.42 -5.02 18.98
CA GLN A 258 3.78 -5.20 18.46
C GLN A 258 4.05 -6.65 17.99
N GLU A 259 3.00 -7.37 17.57
CA GLU A 259 3.12 -8.74 17.10
C GLU A 259 2.73 -8.85 15.62
N VAL A 260 3.39 -9.77 14.92
CA VAL A 260 2.84 -10.42 13.73
C VAL A 260 2.45 -11.84 14.11
N LEU A 261 1.16 -12.14 13.97
CA LEU A 261 0.56 -13.45 14.18
C LEU A 261 0.46 -14.16 12.83
N ILE A 262 0.97 -15.39 12.73
CA ILE A 262 0.95 -16.18 11.48
C ILE A 262 0.11 -17.43 11.71
N PHE A 263 -0.99 -17.53 10.98
CA PHE A 263 -1.90 -18.66 10.99
C PHE A 263 -1.68 -19.53 9.75
N CYS A 264 -1.54 -20.83 9.96
CA CYS A 264 -1.45 -21.84 8.91
C CYS A 264 -2.73 -22.68 8.88
N PHE A 265 -3.10 -23.19 7.71
CA PHE A 265 -4.24 -24.08 7.56
C PHE A 265 -3.81 -25.53 7.77
N ILE A 266 -4.19 -26.12 8.90
CA ILE A 266 -3.78 -27.47 9.31
C ILE A 266 -5.03 -28.22 9.78
N ASN A 267 -5.20 -29.45 9.28
CA ASN A 267 -6.31 -30.35 9.66
C ASN A 267 -7.71 -29.70 9.56
N ASN A 268 -7.96 -28.94 8.50
CA ASN A 268 -9.21 -28.17 8.26
C ASN A 268 -9.46 -27.01 9.23
N THR A 269 -8.46 -26.56 9.97
CA THR A 269 -8.57 -25.42 10.88
C THR A 269 -7.40 -24.46 10.72
N TRP A 270 -7.62 -23.17 10.97
CA TRP A 270 -6.54 -22.19 11.05
C TRP A 270 -5.95 -22.19 12.46
N GLU A 271 -4.67 -22.54 12.55
CA GLU A 271 -3.93 -22.60 13.80
C GLU A 271 -2.83 -21.54 13.83
N LEU A 272 -2.68 -20.85 14.96
CA LEU A 272 -1.59 -19.90 15.17
C LEU A 272 -0.27 -20.64 15.36
N ILE A 273 0.65 -20.52 14.41
CA ILE A 273 1.93 -21.25 14.42
C ILE A 273 3.10 -20.37 14.87
N ILE A 274 3.11 -19.09 14.48
CA ILE A 274 4.21 -18.17 14.79
C ILE A 274 3.67 -16.87 15.39
N ARG A 275 4.33 -16.40 16.45
CA ARG A 275 4.25 -15.02 16.95
C ARG A 275 5.62 -14.38 16.80
N LYS A 276 5.73 -13.34 15.97
CA LYS A 276 6.96 -12.53 15.84
C LYS A 276 6.74 -11.20 16.54
N LEU A 277 7.53 -10.96 17.60
CA LEU A 277 7.56 -9.69 18.29
C LEU A 277 8.40 -8.66 17.53
N PHE A 278 7.90 -7.44 17.54
CA PHE A 278 8.57 -6.22 17.08
C PHE A 278 8.72 -5.27 18.27
N ASP A 279 9.43 -4.19 18.05
CA ASP A 279 9.70 -3.20 19.09
C ASP A 279 8.57 -2.15 19.16
N ALA A 280 7.69 -2.08 18.16
CA ALA A 280 6.64 -1.09 18.03
C ALA A 280 5.38 -1.66 17.33
N PRO A 281 4.22 -1.00 17.44
CA PRO A 281 2.98 -1.42 16.77
C PRO A 281 3.19 -1.68 15.28
N VAL A 282 2.61 -2.76 14.77
CA VAL A 282 2.75 -3.19 13.37
C VAL A 282 1.64 -2.52 12.55
N HIS A 283 2.01 -1.56 11.72
CA HIS A 283 1.05 -0.75 10.96
C HIS A 283 0.69 -1.34 9.60
N SER A 284 1.65 -1.98 8.92
CA SER A 284 1.42 -2.55 7.60
C SER A 284 2.40 -3.68 7.32
N ILE A 285 1.95 -4.66 6.52
CA ILE A 285 2.71 -5.83 6.12
C ILE A 285 2.61 -5.97 4.60
N CYS A 286 3.72 -6.20 3.93
CA CYS A 286 3.80 -6.46 2.50
C CYS A 286 4.63 -7.72 2.24
N TYR A 287 4.21 -8.54 1.28
CA TYR A 287 4.94 -9.72 0.84
C TYR A 287 5.31 -9.58 -0.64
N MET A 288 6.59 -9.35 -0.92
CA MET A 288 7.07 -9.08 -2.27
C MET A 288 8.56 -9.39 -2.42
N ASP A 289 8.98 -9.67 -3.65
CA ASP A 289 10.38 -9.91 -4.02
C ASP A 289 11.09 -8.56 -4.14
N ILE A 290 11.56 -8.01 -3.01
CA ILE A 290 12.26 -6.71 -2.99
C ILE A 290 13.73 -6.86 -3.38
N THR A 291 14.28 -8.05 -3.24
CA THR A 291 15.66 -8.38 -3.62
C THR A 291 15.83 -8.66 -5.11
N ASN A 292 14.73 -8.94 -5.81
CA ASN A 292 14.65 -9.33 -7.22
C ASN A 292 15.42 -10.62 -7.52
N ASP A 293 15.40 -11.56 -6.58
CA ASP A 293 16.02 -12.88 -6.73
C ASP A 293 15.00 -14.00 -7.01
N GLY A 294 13.71 -13.66 -7.10
CA GLY A 294 12.60 -14.57 -7.31
C GLY A 294 11.95 -15.08 -6.02
N ILE A 295 12.54 -14.79 -4.86
CA ILE A 295 12.00 -15.12 -3.54
C ILE A 295 11.37 -13.86 -2.95
N LYS A 296 10.20 -14.01 -2.32
CA LYS A 296 9.52 -12.87 -1.69
C LYS A 296 9.98 -12.69 -0.24
N GLU A 297 10.21 -11.45 0.15
CA GLU A 297 10.47 -11.05 1.52
C GLU A 297 9.20 -10.52 2.19
N LEU A 298 9.17 -10.68 3.51
CA LEU A 298 8.14 -10.09 4.36
C LEU A 298 8.62 -8.73 4.86
N ILE A 299 7.95 -7.67 4.42
CA ILE A 299 8.26 -6.28 4.76
C ILE A 299 7.24 -5.82 5.80
N VAL A 300 7.72 -5.39 6.95
CA VAL A 300 6.87 -4.99 8.09
C VAL A 300 7.16 -3.54 8.43
N LEU A 301 6.16 -2.68 8.23
CA LEU A 301 6.17 -1.30 8.72
C LEU A 301 5.67 -1.28 10.16
N THR A 302 6.53 -0.83 11.07
CA THR A 302 6.14 -0.51 12.45
C THR A 302 6.02 1.00 12.64
N GLN A 303 5.50 1.43 13.79
CA GLN A 303 5.48 2.85 14.16
C GLN A 303 6.88 3.50 14.15
N ARG A 304 7.98 2.72 14.27
CA ARG A 304 9.35 3.24 14.40
C ARG A 304 10.24 3.02 13.18
N GLY A 305 9.93 2.06 12.33
CA GLY A 305 10.84 1.68 11.25
C GLY A 305 10.24 0.64 10.33
N VAL A 306 11.05 0.24 9.36
CA VAL A 306 10.69 -0.79 8.39
C VAL A 306 11.65 -1.96 8.58
N HIS A 307 11.08 -3.15 8.74
CA HIS A 307 11.81 -4.42 8.82
C HIS A 307 11.65 -5.17 7.52
N ILE A 308 12.73 -5.73 7.01
CA ILE A 308 12.73 -6.63 5.87
C ILE A 308 13.17 -7.98 6.40
N LEU A 309 12.25 -8.94 6.37
CA LEU A 309 12.44 -10.27 6.92
C LEU A 309 12.56 -11.26 5.78
N GLN A 310 13.64 -12.03 5.80
CA GLN A 310 13.83 -13.15 4.89
C GLN A 310 13.34 -14.44 5.56
N VAL A 311 12.56 -15.21 4.80
CA VAL A 311 12.17 -16.56 5.21
C VAL A 311 13.35 -17.50 5.02
N VAL A 312 13.76 -18.18 6.09
CA VAL A 312 14.78 -19.23 6.05
C VAL A 312 14.09 -20.59 6.07
N ILE A 313 14.27 -21.34 4.98
CA ILE A 313 13.84 -22.74 4.88
C ILE A 313 14.95 -23.62 5.48
N PHE A 314 14.62 -24.41 6.50
CA PHE A 314 15.43 -25.58 6.85
C PHE A 314 14.96 -26.72 5.95
N ILE A 315 15.81 -27.09 4.97
CA ILE A 315 15.64 -28.27 4.12
C ILE A 315 16.04 -29.52 4.91
#